data_AF-A0A4P9YMN3-F1
#
_entry.id   AF-A0A4P9YMN3-F1
#
_cell.length_a   1.000
_cell.length_b   1.000
_cell.length_c   1.000
_cell.angle_alpha   90.00
_cell.angle_beta   90.00
_cell.angle_gamma   90.00
#
_symmetry.space_group_name_H-M   'P 1'
#
loop_
_entity.id
_entity.type
_entity.pdbx_description
1 polymer ?
#
loop_
_entity_poly.entity_id
_entity_poly.type
_entity_poly.pdbx_seq_one_letter_code
_entity_poly.pdbx_strand_id
1 'polypeptide(L)'
;MARFATEKFCENRLDNVFSHLTNTSINKFSPNLNKNKDGIGNGCKWTLKKLRRHLEACGIDFKPIWCKIINIILLTIIPIAQEIPKVTNCFELYGFDIIIDQNLKPWILEVNFSPALTIDCDVDLQIKAVTT
;
A
#
# COMPACT_ATOMS: atom_id res chain seq x y z
N MET A 1 -0.19 -2.89 3.25
CA MET A 1 -1.61 -2.93 2.82
C MET A 1 -1.73 -2.37 1.41
N ALA A 2 -2.82 -2.63 0.69
CA ALA A 2 -3.10 -1.94 -0.57
C ALA A 2 -4.12 -0.80 -0.32
N ARG A 3 -3.83 0.40 -0.82
CA ARG A 3 -4.71 1.57 -0.73
C ARG A 3 -5.21 1.91 -2.13
N PHE A 4 -6.48 2.22 -2.24
CA PHE A 4 -7.14 2.52 -3.50
C PHE A 4 -7.63 3.97 -3.50
N ALA A 5 -7.60 4.56 -4.69
CA ALA A 5 -8.41 5.73 -4.99
C ALA A 5 -9.90 5.37 -4.85
N THR A 6 -10.73 6.35 -4.53
CA THR A 6 -12.18 6.14 -4.32
C THR A 6 -13.00 6.47 -5.56
N GLU A 7 -12.38 7.09 -6.56
CA GLU A 7 -12.96 7.33 -7.88
C GLU A 7 -12.15 6.63 -8.97
N LYS A 8 -12.82 6.36 -10.11
CA LYS A 8 -12.15 5.77 -11.27
C LYS A 8 -11.09 6.72 -11.82
N PHE A 9 -9.91 6.17 -12.10
CA PHE A 9 -8.82 6.89 -12.73
C PHE A 9 -9.25 7.53 -14.06
N CYS A 10 -8.85 8.78 -14.29
CA CYS A 10 -9.19 9.54 -15.49
C CYS A 10 -8.08 10.55 -15.80
N GLU A 11 -7.39 10.36 -16.93
CA GLU A 11 -6.29 11.24 -17.35
C GLU A 11 -6.74 12.67 -17.66
N ASN A 12 -7.99 12.84 -18.08
CA ASN A 12 -8.53 14.15 -18.48
C ASN A 12 -8.99 15.01 -17.30
N ARG A 13 -8.98 14.50 -16.07
CA ARG A 13 -9.41 15.21 -14.85
C ARG A 13 -8.33 15.16 -13.78
N LEU A 14 -7.24 15.89 -14.03
CA LEU A 14 -6.06 15.93 -13.15
C LEU A 14 -6.33 16.62 -11.80
N ASP A 15 -7.37 17.44 -11.74
CA ASP A 15 -7.87 18.11 -10.54
C ASP A 15 -8.57 17.14 -9.56
N ASN A 16 -9.00 15.96 -10.05
CA ASN A 16 -9.66 14.97 -9.22
C ASN A 16 -8.68 14.17 -8.35
N VAL A 17 -8.37 14.72 -7.19
CA VAL A 17 -7.49 14.06 -6.21
C VAL A 17 -7.99 12.68 -5.77
N PHE A 18 -9.31 12.42 -5.79
CA PHE A 18 -9.88 11.13 -5.38
C PHE A 18 -9.70 10.02 -6.42
N SER A 19 -9.26 10.35 -7.63
CA SER A 19 -8.89 9.37 -8.67
C SER A 19 -7.38 9.19 -8.81
N HIS A 20 -6.60 10.22 -8.51
CA HIS A 20 -5.14 10.23 -8.73
C HIS A 20 -4.32 9.92 -7.48
N LEU A 21 -4.84 10.22 -6.29
CA LEU A 21 -4.15 9.98 -5.04
C LEU A 21 -4.79 8.80 -4.31
N THR A 22 -3.95 7.93 -3.74
CA THR A 22 -4.40 6.76 -2.96
C THR A 22 -4.28 6.98 -1.45
N ASN A 23 -3.89 8.16 -1.00
CA ASN A 23 -3.74 8.47 0.41
C ASN A 23 -5.09 8.35 1.13
N THR A 24 -5.14 7.58 2.21
CA THR A 24 -6.36 7.45 3.02
C THR A 24 -6.76 8.78 3.65
N SER A 25 -5.79 9.62 4.05
CA SER A 25 -6.04 10.95 4.60
C SER A 25 -6.83 11.85 3.65
N ILE A 26 -6.72 11.64 2.34
CA ILE A 26 -7.47 12.34 1.30
C ILE A 26 -8.76 11.60 1.00
N ASN A 27 -8.68 10.32 0.65
CA ASN A 27 -9.82 9.52 0.21
C ASN A 27 -10.90 9.30 1.29
N LYS A 28 -10.57 9.48 2.57
CA LYS A 28 -11.58 9.46 3.65
C LYS A 28 -12.65 10.56 3.51
N PHE A 29 -12.36 11.63 2.77
CA PHE A 29 -13.28 12.72 2.49
C PHE A 29 -14.03 12.56 1.17
N SER A 30 -13.79 11.47 0.43
CA SER A 30 -14.47 11.22 -0.83
C SER A 30 -15.95 10.87 -0.61
N PRO A 31 -16.87 11.43 -1.41
CA PRO A 31 -18.29 11.06 -1.36
C PRO A 31 -18.53 9.60 -1.78
N ASN A 32 -17.54 8.95 -2.41
CA ASN A 32 -17.62 7.58 -2.91
C ASN A 32 -16.91 6.56 -2.01
N LEU A 33 -16.44 6.96 -0.82
CA LEU A 33 -15.74 6.06 0.11
C LEU A 33 -16.57 4.83 0.47
N ASN A 34 -17.83 5.06 0.89
CA ASN A 34 -18.72 4.01 1.39
C ASN A 34 -19.55 3.32 0.29
N LYS A 35 -19.37 3.73 -0.98
CA LYS A 35 -20.05 3.07 -2.10
C LYS A 35 -19.37 1.74 -2.39
N ASN A 36 -20.19 0.74 -2.71
CA ASN A 36 -19.70 -0.56 -3.15
C ASN A 36 -19.10 -0.42 -4.56
N LYS A 37 -17.77 -0.40 -4.64
CA LYS A 37 -17.03 -0.24 -5.90
C LYS A 37 -16.79 -1.61 -6.51
N ASP A 38 -16.99 -1.73 -7.81
CA ASP A 38 -16.73 -2.98 -8.53
C ASP A 38 -15.28 -3.44 -8.35
N GLY A 39 -15.08 -4.73 -8.16
CA GLY A 39 -13.78 -5.33 -7.84
C GLY A 39 -13.29 -5.04 -6.42
N ILE A 40 -13.40 -3.80 -5.90
CA ILE A 40 -12.79 -3.31 -4.63
C ILE A 40 -13.68 -3.59 -3.41
N GLY A 41 -14.99 -3.40 -3.55
CA GLY A 41 -15.97 -3.46 -2.47
C GLY A 41 -16.22 -2.11 -1.79
N ASN A 42 -16.76 -2.16 -0.58
CA ASN A 42 -16.89 -1.00 0.29
C ASN A 42 -15.51 -0.56 0.85
N GLY A 43 -15.29 0.75 1.00
CA GLY A 43 -14.04 1.33 1.50
C GLY A 43 -12.95 1.49 0.42
N CYS A 44 -11.70 1.68 0.85
CA CYS A 44 -10.56 1.96 -0.05
C CYS A 44 -9.27 1.23 0.32
N LYS A 45 -9.34 0.18 1.14
CA LYS A 45 -8.16 -0.56 1.63
C LYS A 45 -8.37 -2.05 1.50
N TRP A 46 -7.32 -2.77 1.12
CA TRP A 46 -7.25 -4.23 1.21
C TRP A 46 -6.04 -4.71 2.02
N THR A 47 -6.21 -5.87 2.65
CA THR A 47 -5.07 -6.69 3.09
C THR A 47 -4.28 -7.17 1.88
N LEU A 48 -2.97 -7.39 2.03
CA LEU A 48 -2.15 -7.96 0.95
C LEU A 48 -2.61 -9.37 0.56
N LYS A 49 -3.16 -10.14 1.52
CA LYS A 49 -3.77 -11.44 1.26
C LYS A 49 -4.98 -11.32 0.33
N LYS A 50 -5.84 -10.31 0.50
CA LYS A 50 -6.97 -10.05 -0.39
C LYS A 50 -6.51 -9.60 -1.77
N LEU A 51 -5.52 -8.68 -1.84
CA LEU A 51 -4.92 -8.27 -3.11
C LEU A 51 -4.35 -9.45 -3.90
N ARG A 52 -3.56 -10.31 -3.24
CA ARG A 52 -2.97 -11.51 -3.83
C ARG A 52 -4.05 -12.40 -4.45
N ARG A 53 -5.09 -12.74 -3.68
CA ARG A 53 -6.20 -13.58 -4.17
C ARG A 53 -6.91 -12.96 -5.36
N HIS A 54 -7.10 -11.64 -5.36
CA HIS A 54 -7.73 -10.94 -6.48
C HIS A 54 -6.87 -11.03 -7.74
N LEU A 55 -5.56 -10.77 -7.65
CA LEU A 55 -4.64 -10.87 -8.78
C LEU A 55 -4.56 -12.30 -9.32
N GLU A 56 -4.45 -13.30 -8.44
CA GLU A 56 -4.45 -14.72 -8.83
C GLU A 56 -5.76 -15.12 -9.53
N ALA A 57 -6.91 -14.62 -9.07
CA ALA A 57 -8.20 -14.83 -9.72
C ALA A 57 -8.30 -14.15 -11.10
N CYS A 58 -7.53 -13.07 -11.33
CA CYS A 58 -7.38 -12.43 -12.64
C CYS A 58 -6.32 -13.10 -13.52
N GLY A 59 -5.74 -14.23 -13.12
CA GLY A 59 -4.68 -14.94 -13.86
C GLY A 59 -3.29 -14.28 -13.75
N ILE A 60 -3.10 -13.37 -12.80
CA ILE A 60 -1.81 -12.70 -12.56
C ILE A 60 -1.07 -13.43 -11.44
N ASP A 61 0.13 -13.93 -11.74
CA ASP A 61 1.01 -14.49 -10.72
C ASP A 61 1.56 -13.38 -9.81
N PHE A 62 1.16 -13.40 -8.54
CA PHE A 62 1.60 -12.44 -7.54
C PHE A 62 3.06 -12.62 -7.14
N LYS A 63 3.62 -13.82 -7.26
CA LYS A 63 4.96 -14.14 -6.73
C LYS A 63 6.08 -13.33 -7.40
N PRO A 64 6.15 -13.19 -8.74
CA PRO A 64 7.15 -12.33 -9.39
C PRO A 64 7.06 -10.87 -8.96
N ILE A 65 5.84 -10.33 -8.79
CA ILE A 65 5.62 -8.96 -8.32
C ILE A 65 6.17 -8.81 -6.90
N TRP A 66 5.83 -9.74 -6.01
CA TRP A 66 6.29 -9.71 -4.63
C TRP A 66 7.82 -9.82 -4.52
N CYS A 67 8.46 -10.71 -5.30
CA CYS A 67 9.91 -10.80 -5.34
C CYS A 67 10.58 -9.48 -5.75
N LYS A 68 10.03 -8.78 -6.75
CA LYS A 68 10.54 -7.45 -7.16
C LYS A 68 10.35 -6.41 -6.05
N ILE A 69 9.23 -6.44 -5.32
CA ILE A 69 8.99 -5.55 -4.16
C ILE A 69 10.03 -5.81 -3.06
N ILE A 70 10.29 -7.08 -2.72
CA ILE A 70 11.31 -7.44 -1.73
C ILE A 70 12.70 -6.95 -2.18
N ASN A 71 13.04 -7.10 -3.46
CA ASN A 71 14.32 -6.60 -3.98
C ASN A 71 14.43 -5.07 -3.85
N ILE A 72 13.37 -4.32 -4.14
CA ILE A 72 13.34 -2.87 -3.93
C ILE A 72 13.63 -2.53 -2.47
N ILE A 73 12.93 -3.17 -1.53
CA ILE A 73 13.12 -2.93 -0.09
C ILE A 73 14.56 -3.24 0.33
N LEU A 74 15.10 -4.38 -0.07
CA LEU A 74 16.47 -4.77 0.26
C LEU A 74 17.50 -3.80 -0.32
N LEU A 75 17.36 -3.42 -1.59
CA LEU A 75 18.26 -2.47 -2.25
C LEU A 75 18.18 -1.06 -1.67
N THR A 76 17.04 -0.67 -1.07
CA THR A 76 16.91 0.58 -0.34
C THR A 76 17.52 0.51 1.06
N ILE A 77 17.33 -0.59 1.80
CA ILE A 77 17.76 -0.70 3.21
C ILE A 77 19.23 -1.08 3.36
N ILE A 78 19.75 -2.01 2.55
CA ILE A 78 21.12 -2.55 2.71
C ILE A 78 22.20 -1.45 2.74
N PRO A 79 22.19 -0.44 1.83
CA PRO A 79 23.20 0.61 1.86
C PRO A 79 23.16 1.43 3.16
N ILE A 80 21.95 1.70 3.67
CA ILE A 80 21.77 2.53 4.87
C ILE A 80 22.11 1.72 6.13
N ALA A 81 21.86 0.41 6.13
CA ALA A 81 22.16 -0.47 7.25
C ALA A 81 23.65 -0.47 7.64
N GLN A 82 24.55 -0.13 6.72
CA GLN A 82 25.98 0.02 7.00
C GLN A 82 26.31 1.28 7.81
N GLU A 83 25.49 2.32 7.69
CA GLU A 83 25.63 3.60 8.40
C GLU A 83 24.94 3.59 9.77
N ILE A 84 24.08 2.60 10.05
CA ILE A 84 23.36 2.51 11.31
C ILE A 84 24.34 2.11 12.43
N PRO A 85 24.44 2.90 13.52
CA PRO A 85 25.26 2.54 14.67
C PRO A 85 24.88 1.17 15.23
N LYS A 86 25.87 0.37 15.62
CA LYS A 86 25.65 -0.94 16.23
C LYS A 86 25.19 -0.78 17.67
N VAL A 87 23.91 -0.48 17.85
CA VAL A 87 23.22 -0.40 19.14
C VAL A 87 22.44 -1.69 19.41
N THR A 88 22.52 -2.20 20.62
CA THR A 88 21.75 -3.38 21.04
C THR A 88 20.30 -2.99 21.33
N ASN A 89 19.34 -3.88 21.02
CA ASN A 89 17.92 -3.73 21.33
C ASN A 89 17.21 -2.55 20.66
N CYS A 90 17.64 -2.14 19.46
CA CYS A 90 16.93 -1.14 18.66
C CYS A 90 16.26 -1.80 17.46
N PHE A 91 15.05 -1.37 17.15
CA PHE A 91 14.34 -1.69 15.93
C PHE A 91 13.62 -0.44 15.42
N GLU A 92 13.44 -0.37 14.11
CA GLU A 92 12.72 0.72 13.44
C GLU A 92 11.69 0.10 12.50
N LEU A 93 10.49 0.67 12.45
CA LEU A 93 9.44 0.21 11.55
C LEU A 93 9.32 1.15 10.36
N TYR A 94 9.66 0.64 9.17
CA TYR A 94 9.55 1.39 7.93
C TYR A 94 8.24 1.09 7.20
N GLY A 95 7.60 2.15 6.66
CA GLY A 95 6.50 2.03 5.71
C GLY A 95 6.98 2.27 4.28
N PHE A 96 6.90 1.26 3.42
CA PHE A 96 7.24 1.40 2.00
C PHE A 96 5.98 1.62 1.16
N ASP A 97 5.95 2.75 0.46
CA ASP A 97 4.88 3.07 -0.48
C ASP A 97 5.34 2.67 -1.89
N ILE A 98 4.73 1.62 -2.42
CA ILE A 98 5.04 1.03 -3.72
C ILE A 98 3.82 1.16 -4.64
N ILE A 99 4.04 1.63 -5.86
CA ILE A 99 3.03 1.62 -6.94
C ILE A 99 3.39 0.54 -7.96
N ILE A 100 2.38 -0.11 -8.55
CA ILE A 100 2.56 -1.12 -9.60
C ILE A 100 1.99 -0.56 -10.89
N ASP A 101 2.78 -0.55 -11.96
CA ASP A 101 2.35 -0.06 -13.27
C ASP A 101 1.57 -1.13 -14.08
N GLN A 102 1.11 -0.75 -15.26
CA GLN A 102 0.36 -1.63 -16.17
C GLN A 102 1.16 -2.85 -16.65
N ASN A 103 2.49 -2.82 -16.57
CA ASN A 103 3.39 -3.93 -16.93
C ASN A 103 3.73 -4.79 -15.70
N LEU A 104 3.01 -4.62 -14.59
CA LEU A 104 3.24 -5.32 -13.32
C LEU A 104 4.65 -5.06 -12.75
N LYS A 105 5.24 -3.91 -13.09
CA LYS A 105 6.52 -3.48 -12.52
C LYS A 105 6.25 -2.62 -11.27
N PRO A 106 6.80 -3.01 -10.11
CA PRO A 106 6.71 -2.18 -8.92
C PRO A 106 7.73 -1.03 -8.97
N TRP A 107 7.33 0.12 -8.45
CA TRP A 107 8.12 1.34 -8.32
C TRP A 107 7.98 1.87 -6.90
N ILE A 108 9.12 2.24 -6.29
CA ILE A 108 9.12 2.92 -5.00
C ILE A 108 8.70 4.38 -5.17
N LEU A 109 7.76 4.83 -4.35
CA LEU A 109 7.35 6.23 -4.27
C LEU A 109 8.07 6.93 -3.11
N GLU A 110 7.95 6.37 -1.91
CA GLU A 110 8.56 6.93 -0.70
C GLU A 110 8.80 5.85 0.37
N VAL A 111 9.68 6.20 1.32
CA VAL A 111 9.94 5.43 2.54
C VAL A 111 9.57 6.30 3.74
N ASN A 112 8.65 5.80 4.56
CA ASN A 112 8.17 6.47 5.76
C ASN A 112 8.84 5.89 7.01
N PHE A 113 9.52 6.75 7.77
CA PHE A 113 10.16 6.40 9.05
C PHE A 113 9.15 6.25 10.20
N SER A 114 7.97 6.86 10.09
CA SER A 114 6.92 6.78 11.10
C SER A 114 5.57 6.43 10.46
N PRO A 115 5.38 5.16 10.03
CA PRO A 115 4.12 4.75 9.43
C PRO A 115 2.98 4.82 10.45
N ALA A 116 1.87 5.43 10.06
CA ALA A 116 0.71 5.58 10.95
C ALA A 116 0.09 4.22 11.33
N LEU A 117 0.00 3.95 12.63
CA LEU A 117 -0.61 2.75 13.20
C LEU A 117 -2.08 2.96 13.65
N THR A 118 -2.68 4.10 13.32
CA THR A 118 -4.10 4.38 13.59
C THR A 118 -5.01 3.34 12.94
N ILE A 119 -6.07 2.95 13.66
CA ILE A 119 -7.08 1.98 13.24
C ILE A 119 -8.36 2.72 12.89
N ASP A 120 -8.63 2.90 11.59
CA ASP A 120 -9.81 3.63 11.11
C ASP A 120 -10.90 2.70 10.54
N CYS A 121 -10.55 1.45 10.24
CA CYS A 121 -11.46 0.45 9.69
C CYS A 121 -11.02 -0.97 10.02
N ASP A 122 -11.88 -1.96 9.77
CA ASP A 122 -11.60 -3.37 10.05
C ASP A 122 -10.33 -3.89 9.36
N VAL A 123 -10.00 -3.36 8.18
CA VAL A 123 -8.77 -3.72 7.46
C VAL A 123 -7.53 -3.24 8.22
N ASP A 124 -7.58 -2.06 8.82
CA ASP A 124 -6.47 -1.58 9.66
C ASP A 124 -6.35 -2.44 10.91
N LEU A 125 -7.46 -2.81 11.56
CA LEU A 125 -7.48 -3.67 12.73
C LEU A 125 -6.80 -5.02 12.44
N GLN A 126 -7.15 -5.67 11.32
CA GLN A 126 -6.56 -6.94 10.91
C GLN A 126 -5.06 -6.89 10.62
N ILE A 127 -4.53 -5.72 10.24
CA ILE A 127 -3.14 -5.58 9.79
C ILE A 127 -2.24 -5.03 10.90
N LYS A 128 -2.76 -4.11 11.72
CA LYS A 128 -1.97 -3.31 12.67
C LYS A 128 -2.15 -3.75 14.12
N ALA A 129 -3.23 -4.45 14.45
CA ALA A 129 -3.44 -4.89 15.82
C ALA A 129 -2.39 -5.94 16.22
N VAL A 130 -1.75 -5.70 17.36
CA VAL A 130 -0.94 -6.71 18.05
C VAL A 130 -1.93 -7.64 18.74
N THR A 131 -2.05 -8.87 18.27
CA THR A 131 -2.74 -9.93 19.01
C THR A 131 -1.74 -10.49 20.01
N THR A 132 -1.93 -10.20 21.30
CA THR A 132 -1.25 -10.85 22.42
C THR A 132 -1.77 -12.26 22.64
#